data_AF-A0A943HCK1-F1
#
_entry.id   AF-A0A943HCK1-F1
#
_cell.length_a   1.000
_cell.length_b   1.000
_cell.length_c   1.000
_cell.angle_alpha   90.00
_cell.angle_beta   90.00
_cell.angle_gamma   90.00
#
_symmetry.space_group_name_H-M   'P 1'
#
loop_
_entity.id
_entity.type
_entity.pdbx_description
1 polymer ?
#
loop_
_entity_poly.entity_id
_entity_poly.type
_entity_poly.pdbx_seq_one_letter_code
_entity_poly.pdbx_strand_id
1 'polypeptide(L)' 'MTSKIYLFLLNTKPDICYKCGFTGEIKNDDNLEWHCPNCGNRDESEMQVMRRTCGYIGTNYWNKGRTAEIKDRVIHL' A
#
# COMPACT_ATOMS: atom_id res chain seq x y z
N MET A 1 20.14 29.82 5.71
CA MET A 1 19.73 28.97 4.58
C MET A 1 18.30 28.50 4.85
N THR A 2 17.31 29.24 4.37
CA THR A 2 15.90 28.87 4.52
C THR A 2 15.52 27.96 3.36
N SER A 3 15.56 26.65 3.58
CA SER A 3 15.02 25.67 2.64
C SER A 3 13.50 25.85 2.56
N LYS A 4 13.03 26.59 1.56
CA LYS A 4 11.60 26.68 1.23
C LYS A 4 11.16 25.35 0.63
N ILE A 5 10.68 24.45 1.47
CA ILE A 5 9.96 23.24 1.03
C ILE A 5 8.52 23.68 0.77
N TYR A 6 8.15 23.82 -0.50
CA TYR A 6 6.81 24.28 -0.89
C TYR A 6 5.72 23.20 -0.76
N LEU A 7 6.10 21.91 -0.71
CA LEU A 7 5.18 20.80 -0.45
C LEU A 7 5.96 19.59 0.08
N PHE A 8 5.54 19.07 1.24
CA PHE A 8 6.10 17.87 1.87
C PHE A 8 4.97 16.83 2.02
N LEU A 9 5.09 15.70 1.33
CA LEU A 9 4.10 14.63 1.34
C LEU A 9 4.77 13.34 1.83
N LEU A 10 4.43 12.93 3.06
CA LEU A 10 4.85 11.66 3.61
C LEU A 10 4.04 10.53 2.95
N ASN A 11 4.73 9.51 2.43
CA ASN A 11 4.08 8.30 1.92
C ASN A 11 3.96 7.28 3.06
N THR A 12 3.06 7.54 4.00
CA THR A 12 2.57 6.48 4.87
C THR A 12 1.83 5.46 4.01
N LYS A 13 1.93 4.17 4.36
CA LYS A 13 1.18 3.07 3.75
C LYS A 13 0.01 2.71 4.66
N PRO A 14 -1.17 3.35 4.52
CA PRO A 14 -2.32 3.10 5.39
C PRO A 14 -3.17 1.97 4.80
N ASP A 15 -2.64 0.74 4.73
CA ASP A 15 -3.49 -0.39 4.37
C ASP A 15 -4.26 -0.86 5.61
N ILE A 16 -5.50 -1.29 5.41
CA ILE A 16 -6.43 -1.70 6.48
C ILE A 16 -7.02 -3.07 6.14
N CYS A 17 -7.00 -3.98 7.09
CA CYS A 17 -7.77 -5.22 7.02
C CYS A 17 -9.00 -5.11 7.92
N TYR A 18 -10.20 -5.13 7.34
CA TYR A 18 -11.46 -5.01 8.07
C TYR A 18 -11.78 -6.25 8.91
N LYS A 19 -11.28 -7.43 8.50
CA LYS A 19 -11.49 -8.69 9.21
C LYS A 19 -10.86 -8.74 10.60
N CYS A 20 -9.65 -8.19 10.74
CA CYS A 20 -8.89 -8.25 11.99
C CYS A 20 -8.52 -6.87 12.57
N GLY A 21 -8.88 -5.78 11.88
CA GLY A 21 -8.52 -4.41 12.26
C GLY A 21 -7.04 -4.08 12.09
N PHE A 22 -6.27 -4.90 11.37
CA PHE A 22 -4.84 -4.64 11.14
C PHE A 22 -4.66 -3.37 10.31
N THR A 23 -3.86 -2.44 10.81
CA THR A 23 -3.42 -1.24 10.08
C THR A 23 -1.91 -1.31 9.88
N GLY A 24 -1.47 -1.26 8.63
CA GLY A 24 -0.06 -1.43 8.31
C GLY A 24 0.17 -1.67 6.83
N GLU A 25 1.27 -2.32 6.48
CA GLU A 25 1.57 -2.70 5.11
C GLU A 25 1.05 -4.13 4.83
N ILE A 26 0.02 -4.23 4.00
CA ILE A 26 -0.43 -5.53 3.45
C ILE A 26 0.64 -6.01 2.46
N LYS A 27 0.94 -7.32 2.52
CA LYS A 27 1.99 -7.94 1.73
C LYS A 27 1.40 -8.60 0.48
N ASN A 28 2.26 -8.76 -0.52
CA ASN A 28 1.96 -9.47 -1.74
C ASN A 28 2.79 -10.75 -1.77
N ASP A 29 2.13 -11.84 -2.14
CA ASP A 29 2.79 -13.11 -2.34
C ASP A 29 3.53 -13.16 -3.70
N ASP A 30 4.24 -14.25 -3.99
CA ASP A 30 4.93 -14.41 -5.28
C ASP A 30 3.96 -14.59 -6.45
N ASN A 31 2.72 -15.00 -6.17
CA ASN A 31 1.62 -15.07 -7.13
C ASN A 31 0.92 -13.71 -7.37
N LEU A 32 1.44 -12.60 -6.84
CA LEU A 32 0.86 -11.24 -6.93
C LEU A 32 -0.47 -11.07 -6.20
N GLU A 33 -0.81 -11.99 -5.29
CA GLU A 33 -2.02 -11.91 -4.47
C GLU A 33 -1.74 -11.14 -3.17
N TRP A 34 -2.65 -10.26 -2.79
CA TRP A 34 -2.57 -9.50 -1.53
C TRP A 34 -3.01 -10.38 -0.36
N HIS A 35 -2.27 -10.33 0.75
CA HIS A 35 -2.62 -11.03 1.97
C HIS A 35 -2.30 -10.21 3.21
N CYS A 36 -3.21 -10.25 4.18
CA CYS A 36 -2.97 -9.64 5.48
C CYS A 36 -1.90 -10.45 6.25
N PRO A 37 -0.81 -9.81 6.72
CA PRO A 37 0.24 -10.51 7.47
C PRO A 37 -0.20 -10.92 8.89
N ASN A 38 -1.29 -10.36 9.41
CA ASN A 38 -1.78 -10.64 10.76
C ASN A 38 -2.72 -11.86 10.82
N CYS A 39 -3.71 -11.93 9.92
CA CYS A 39 -4.72 -12.98 9.93
C CYS A 39 -4.72 -13.89 8.69
N GLY A 40 -3.87 -13.60 7.70
CA GLY A 40 -3.83 -14.34 6.44
C GLY A 40 -5.03 -14.06 5.52
N ASN A 41 -5.83 -13.01 5.77
CA ASN A 41 -6.97 -12.68 4.92
C ASN A 41 -6.53 -12.34 3.49
N ARG A 42 -7.16 -12.99 2.52
CA ARG A 42 -6.97 -12.75 1.07
C ARG A 42 -8.21 -12.17 0.40
N ASP A 43 -9.28 -11.95 1.16
CA ASP A 43 -10.52 -11.40 0.62
C ASP A 43 -10.35 -9.90 0.33
N GLU A 44 -10.53 -9.52 -0.94
CA GLU A 44 -10.41 -8.15 -1.42
C GLU A 44 -11.51 -7.22 -0.90
N SER A 45 -12.66 -7.76 -0.49
CA SER A 45 -13.79 -6.99 0.05
C SER A 45 -13.58 -6.66 1.53
N GLU A 46 -12.91 -7.54 2.27
CA GLU A 46 -12.55 -7.36 3.68
C GLU A 46 -11.16 -6.75 3.89
N MET A 47 -10.53 -6.20 2.85
CA MET A 47 -9.30 -5.42 2.98
C MET A 47 -9.31 -4.20 2.06
N GLN A 48 -8.55 -3.19 2.45
CA GLN A 48 -8.31 -1.99 1.65
C GLN A 48 -6.82 -1.73 1.59
N VAL A 49 -6.28 -1.75 0.37
CA VAL A 49 -4.89 -1.40 0.10
C VAL A 49 -4.87 0.02 -0.47
N MET A 50 -4.28 0.96 0.26
CA MET A 50 -4.24 2.38 -0.12
C MET A 50 -2.80 2.78 -0.38
N ARG A 51 -2.44 2.91 -1.65
CA ARG A 51 -1.09 3.31 -2.04
C ARG A 51 -1.14 4.64 -2.78
N ARG A 52 -0.26 5.55 -2.38
CA ARG A 52 -0.08 6.80 -3.10
C ARG A 52 0.72 6.53 -4.36
N THR A 53 0.10 6.82 -5.49
CA THR A 53 0.68 6.60 -6.81
C THR A 53 0.71 7.93 -7.54
N CYS A 54 1.90 8.40 -7.95
CA CYS A 54 2.07 9.66 -8.68
C CYS A 54 1.41 10.89 -7.99
N GLY A 55 1.44 10.96 -6.65
CA GLY A 55 0.88 12.08 -5.88
C GLY A 55 -0.58 11.90 -5.42
N TYR A 56 -1.32 10.93 -5.97
CA TYR A 56 -2.72 10.67 -5.62
C TYR A 56 -2.89 9.37 -4.82
N ILE A 57 -3.77 9.38 -3.83
CA ILE A 57 -4.13 8.19 -3.06
C ILE A 57 -5.23 7.46 -3.82
N GLY A 58 -4.95 6.25 -4.28
CA GLY A 58 -5.93 5.37 -4.92
C GLY A 58 -6.35 4.25 -3.98
N THR A 59 -7.63 3.89 -4.00
CA THR A 59 -8.23 2.78 -3.22
C THR A 59 -8.49 1.54 -4.09
N ASN A 60 -7.85 1.42 -5.25
CA ASN A 60 -8.13 0.36 -6.23
C ASN A 60 -7.00 -0.67 -6.24
N TYR A 61 -7.38 -1.95 -6.32
CA TYR A 61 -6.46 -3.02 -6.67
C TYR A 61 -5.87 -2.77 -8.06
N TRP A 62 -4.55 -2.92 -8.15
CA TRP A 62 -3.81 -2.68 -9.38
C TRP A 62 -3.73 -3.95 -10.22
N ASN A 63 -3.63 -3.77 -11.54
CA ASN A 63 -3.35 -4.87 -12.47
C ASN A 63 -2.04 -5.58 -12.10
N LYS A 64 -1.93 -6.87 -12.44
CA LYS A 64 -0.75 -7.73 -12.14
C LYS A 64 0.61 -7.06 -12.34
N GLY A 65 0.80 -6.37 -13.48
CA GLY A 65 2.07 -5.68 -13.77
C GLY A 65 2.38 -4.54 -12.80
N ARG A 66 1.37 -3.75 -12.41
CA ARG A 66 1.54 -2.64 -11.47
C ARG A 66 1.71 -3.12 -10.03
N THR A 67 1.11 -4.26 -9.67
CA THR A 67 1.37 -4.93 -8.39
C THR A 67 2.83 -5.37 -8.26
N ALA A 68 3.43 -5.90 -9.33
CA ALA A 68 4.85 -6.23 -9.35
C ALA A 68 5.74 -4.97 -9.19
N GLU A 69 5.40 -3.88 -9.88
CA GLU A 69 6.12 -2.60 -9.71
C GLU A 69 5.98 -2.03 -8.29
N ILE A 70 4.84 -2.22 -7.63
CA ILE A 70 4.64 -1.77 -6.25
C ILE A 70 5.47 -2.62 -5.28
N LYS A 71 5.63 -3.92 -5.51
CA LYS A 71 6.47 -4.83 -4.71
C LYS A 71 7.94 -4.41 -4.74
N ASP A 72 8.44 -3.96 -5.89
CA ASP A 72 9.84 -3.57 -6.07
C ASP A 72 10.17 -2.17 -5.49
N ARG A 73 9.14 -1.38 -5.18
CA ARG A 73 9.33 -0.01 -4.66
C ARG A 73 9.71 -0.03 -3.19
N VAL A 74 10.96 0.34 -2.92
CA VAL A 74 11.44 0.68 -1.57
C VAL A 74 11.15 2.15 -1.26
N ILE A 75 10.75 2.41 0.00
CA ILE A 75 10.69 3.79 0.51
C ILE A 75 12.11 4.18 0.89
N HIS A 76 12.66 5.20 0.23
CA HIS A 76 13.85 5.89 0.71
C HIS A 76 13.40 6.93 1.75
N LEU A 77 13.71 6.68 3.02
CA LEU A 77 13.43 7.56 4.17
C LEU A 77 14.57 8.56 4.38
#